data_AF-K9X2G8-F1
#
_entry.id   AF-K9X2G8-F1
#
_cell.length_a   1.000
_cell.length_b   1.000
_cell.length_c   1.000
_cell.angle_alpha   90.00
_cell.angle_beta   90.00
_cell.angle_gamma   90.00
#
_symmetry.space_group_name_H-M   'P 1'
#
loop_
_entity.id
_entity.type
_entity.pdbx_description
1 polymer ?
#
loop_
_entity_poly.entity_id
_entity_poly.type
_entity_poly.pdbx_seq_one_letter_code
_entity_poly.pdbx_strand_id
1 'polypeptide(L)'
;MLKFRHLCLAVASTAIVTLSACNSTPTTENSTAPSASSSPQTTETVSQNSHSGHGGKAKININTAILSQLDKFEAKLGVPALSNKIQANRPYASPEDLVSKKVITQEQFDQIKEAVTIQEVVLTGEAKDIDYMTKLALMKGHLFVAKELLDLNQPKQAEPHIGHPVEEIYVDVEDQLNERKVKEFKTSLVSLQDLVKSNPKNAKLKTDFTASMQSIDQAIAALPAPQRSKPGFVLQVISGLLDAANSEYGAAIANGKVAAPIEYQDSRGFVIYANELYKGISSQVAQGNPEADKAIATNLAELLKVWPAAIPPAQAVKTPADVTKLVTTIEQNSQKVIDQSNTQAQK
;
A
#
# COMPACT_ATOMS: atom_id res chain seq x y z
N MET A 1 -30.75 44.95 1.42
CA MET A 1 -30.58 45.60 0.10
C MET A 1 -29.09 45.87 -0.12
N LEU A 2 -28.55 45.42 -1.26
CA LEU A 2 -27.22 45.68 -1.87
C LEU A 2 -25.97 45.26 -1.05
N LYS A 3 -25.30 44.13 -1.35
CA LYS A 3 -24.31 43.85 -2.43
C LYS A 3 -23.04 44.73 -2.41
N PHE A 4 -21.91 44.13 -2.01
CA PHE A 4 -20.54 44.50 -2.40
C PHE A 4 -19.69 43.21 -2.31
N ARG A 5 -19.56 42.39 -3.37
CA ARG A 5 -18.67 42.46 -4.55
C ARG A 5 -17.18 42.32 -4.20
N HIS A 6 -16.66 41.14 -4.58
CA HIS A 6 -15.30 40.64 -4.49
C HIS A 6 -14.28 41.46 -5.31
N LEU A 7 -13.06 41.57 -4.79
CA LEU A 7 -11.85 41.84 -5.57
C LEU A 7 -10.66 41.18 -4.85
N CYS A 8 -10.30 39.95 -5.23
CA CYS A 8 -9.01 39.36 -4.88
C CYS A 8 -8.17 39.32 -6.16
N LEU A 9 -7.10 40.11 -6.16
CA LEU A 9 -6.08 40.14 -7.20
C LEU A 9 -5.31 38.82 -7.19
N ALA A 10 -5.24 38.17 -8.35
CA ALA A 10 -4.29 37.11 -8.65
C ALA A 10 -2.93 37.73 -9.02
N VAL A 11 -1.84 37.24 -8.43
CA VAL A 11 -0.48 37.46 -8.93
C VAL A 11 0.07 36.10 -9.34
N ALA A 12 0.17 35.90 -10.66
CA ALA A 12 0.84 34.77 -11.28
C ALA A 12 2.31 35.16 -11.53
N SER A 13 3.24 34.37 -11.00
CA SER A 13 4.67 34.52 -11.25
C SER A 13 5.16 33.30 -12.04
N THR A 14 5.20 33.45 -13.36
CA THR A 14 5.79 32.50 -14.30
C THR A 14 7.31 32.70 -14.33
N ALA A 15 8.09 31.69 -13.96
CA ALA A 15 9.53 31.64 -14.21
C ALA A 15 9.80 30.65 -15.34
N ILE A 16 10.29 31.18 -16.46
CA ILE A 16 10.74 30.45 -17.65
C ILE A 16 12.21 30.05 -17.41
N VAL A 17 12.53 28.77 -17.49
CA VAL A 17 13.90 28.28 -17.64
C VAL A 17 13.98 27.47 -18.92
N THR A 18 14.67 28.04 -19.91
CA THR A 18 15.06 27.40 -21.16
C THR A 18 16.43 26.76 -20.98
N LEU A 19 16.56 25.47 -21.32
CA LEU A 19 17.84 24.84 -21.62
C LEU A 19 17.72 24.09 -22.95
N SER A 20 18.55 24.52 -23.90
CA SER A 20 18.69 23.94 -25.23
C SER A 20 19.66 22.76 -25.23
N ALA A 21 19.37 21.84 -26.16
CA ALA A 21 20.01 20.58 -26.49
C ALA A 21 21.55 20.58 -26.63
N CYS A 22 22.13 19.39 -26.46
CA CYS A 22 23.03 18.80 -27.46
C CYS A 22 23.00 17.26 -27.40
N ASN A 23 23.01 16.69 -28.60
CA ASN A 23 22.86 15.30 -29.01
C ASN A 23 24.20 14.54 -28.95
N SER A 24 24.21 13.22 -28.76
CA SER A 24 25.20 12.28 -29.34
C SER A 24 24.84 10.82 -29.01
N THR A 25 24.36 10.10 -30.02
CA THR A 25 24.35 8.64 -30.12
C THR A 25 25.69 8.15 -30.65
N PRO A 26 26.12 6.94 -30.29
CA PRO A 26 26.77 6.08 -31.28
C PRO A 26 26.08 4.72 -31.37
N THR A 27 25.69 4.39 -32.60
CA THR A 27 25.34 3.06 -33.11
C THR A 27 26.60 2.40 -33.67
N THR A 28 26.65 1.06 -33.62
CA THR A 28 27.49 0.03 -34.32
C THR A 28 28.12 -0.91 -33.29
N GLU A 29 28.16 -2.24 -33.41
CA GLU A 29 27.88 -3.16 -34.53
C GLU A 29 27.76 -4.59 -33.99
N ASN A 30 27.18 -5.44 -34.83
CA ASN A 30 26.96 -6.89 -34.71
C ASN A 30 28.27 -7.69 -34.61
N SER A 31 28.28 -8.81 -33.88
CA SER A 31 28.89 -10.08 -34.36
C SER A 31 28.53 -11.31 -33.49
N THR A 32 27.84 -12.24 -34.15
CA THR A 32 27.97 -13.71 -34.12
C THR A 32 27.92 -14.49 -32.80
N ALA A 33 26.89 -15.33 -32.72
CA ALA A 33 26.83 -16.56 -31.92
C ALA A 33 27.90 -17.59 -32.35
N PRO A 34 28.18 -18.59 -31.49
CA PRO A 34 27.56 -19.89 -31.75
C PRO A 34 26.99 -20.59 -30.51
N SER A 35 26.02 -21.46 -30.80
CA SER A 35 25.28 -22.34 -29.90
C SER A 35 26.16 -23.25 -29.01
N ALA A 36 25.72 -23.47 -27.77
CA ALA A 36 25.96 -24.71 -27.05
C ALA A 36 24.81 -24.99 -26.07
N SER A 37 24.14 -26.12 -26.27
CA SER A 37 23.20 -26.74 -25.33
C SER A 37 23.92 -27.17 -24.06
N SER A 38 23.37 -26.80 -22.90
CA SER A 38 23.44 -27.61 -21.68
C SER A 38 22.52 -27.02 -20.60
N SER A 39 21.43 -27.74 -20.27
CA SER A 39 20.81 -27.62 -18.95
C SER A 39 21.85 -27.91 -17.88
N PRO A 40 21.81 -27.18 -16.75
CA PRO A 40 21.66 -27.91 -15.50
C PRO A 40 20.70 -27.22 -14.52
N GLN A 41 19.74 -28.02 -14.08
CA GLN A 41 19.48 -28.30 -12.67
C GLN A 41 19.38 -27.08 -11.73
N THR A 42 18.14 -26.69 -11.45
CA THR A 42 17.71 -25.90 -10.29
C THR A 42 18.40 -26.42 -9.03
N THR A 43 19.37 -25.64 -8.55
CA THR A 43 19.90 -25.78 -7.20
C THR A 43 19.29 -24.64 -6.39
N GLU A 44 18.39 -24.98 -5.48
CA GLU A 44 17.86 -24.06 -4.48
C GLU A 44 19.01 -23.42 -3.73
N THR A 45 19.21 -22.12 -3.96
CA THR A 45 20.14 -21.35 -3.16
C THR A 45 19.38 -20.92 -1.90
N VAL A 46 19.57 -21.68 -0.83
CA VAL A 46 19.24 -21.28 0.54
C VAL A 46 19.95 -19.95 0.79
N SER A 47 19.19 -18.84 0.76
CA SER A 47 19.71 -17.55 1.20
C SER A 47 19.87 -17.60 2.71
N GLN A 48 21.10 -17.87 3.13
CA GLN A 48 21.53 -17.70 4.50
C GLN A 48 21.47 -16.21 4.86
N ASN A 49 20.65 -15.94 5.86
CA ASN A 49 20.48 -14.65 6.50
C ASN A 49 21.85 -14.14 6.99
N SER A 50 22.43 -13.19 6.26
CA SER A 50 23.66 -12.51 6.68
C SER A 50 23.32 -11.58 7.84
N HIS A 51 23.46 -12.10 9.05
CA HIS A 51 23.37 -11.32 10.28
C HIS A 51 24.56 -10.37 10.38
N SER A 52 24.35 -9.09 10.07
CA SER A 52 25.18 -8.02 10.64
C SER A 52 24.84 -7.88 12.12
N GLY A 53 25.80 -8.23 12.98
CA GLY A 53 25.64 -8.28 14.41
C GLY A 53 25.42 -6.92 15.07
N HIS A 54 24.30 -6.79 15.77
CA HIS A 54 24.22 -6.33 17.16
C HIS A 54 22.86 -6.76 17.71
N GLY A 55 22.82 -7.39 18.89
CA GLY A 55 21.61 -7.88 19.55
C GLY A 55 20.69 -6.78 20.10
N GLY A 56 20.42 -5.74 19.30
CA GLY A 56 19.39 -4.75 19.58
C GLY A 56 18.03 -5.28 19.16
N LYS A 57 17.02 -5.15 20.03
CA LYS A 57 15.63 -5.43 19.66
C LYS A 57 15.26 -4.55 18.44
N ALA A 58 14.62 -5.13 17.43
CA ALA A 58 14.15 -4.38 16.27
C ALA A 58 13.24 -3.22 16.73
N LYS A 59 13.63 -1.99 16.38
CA LYS A 59 12.83 -0.79 16.66
C LYS A 59 11.62 -0.73 15.73
N ILE A 60 10.52 -0.17 16.21
CA ILE A 60 9.28 0.01 15.45
C ILE A 60 9.29 1.43 14.89
N ASN A 61 9.18 1.55 13.57
CA ASN A 61 9.07 2.85 12.90
C ASN A 61 7.63 3.37 13.02
N ILE A 62 7.42 4.46 13.75
CA ILE A 62 6.08 5.00 14.01
C ILE A 62 5.39 5.61 12.78
N ASN A 63 6.14 5.91 11.72
CA ASN A 63 5.60 6.41 10.45
C ASN A 63 5.07 5.29 9.55
N THR A 64 5.59 4.06 9.67
CA THR A 64 5.31 2.98 8.70
C THR A 64 4.80 1.68 9.31
N ALA A 65 4.84 1.53 10.64
CA ALA A 65 4.42 0.30 11.31
C ALA A 65 2.92 0.03 11.19
N ILE A 66 2.54 -1.24 10.98
CA ILE A 66 1.13 -1.66 10.98
C ILE A 66 0.53 -1.67 12.39
N LEU A 67 -0.80 -1.67 12.51
CA LEU A 67 -1.51 -1.65 13.80
C LEU A 67 -1.01 -2.70 14.79
N SER A 68 -0.88 -3.96 14.39
CA SER A 68 -0.41 -5.05 15.27
C SER A 68 1.05 -4.89 15.75
N GLN A 69 1.88 -4.13 15.02
CA GLN A 69 3.21 -3.74 15.51
C GLN A 69 3.10 -2.63 16.55
N LEU A 70 2.24 -1.63 16.31
CA LEU A 70 1.97 -0.52 17.24
C LEU A 70 1.25 -0.99 18.51
N ASP A 71 0.45 -2.06 18.45
CA ASP A 71 -0.25 -2.65 19.58
C ASP A 71 0.72 -3.12 20.68
N LYS A 72 1.99 -3.37 20.32
CA LYS A 72 3.05 -3.66 21.30
C LYS A 72 3.31 -2.47 22.22
N PHE A 73 3.16 -1.24 21.73
CA PHE A 73 3.23 -0.03 22.54
C PHE A 73 1.97 0.16 23.38
N GLU A 74 0.79 -0.10 22.82
CA GLU A 74 -0.47 -0.08 23.56
C GLU A 74 -0.42 -1.04 24.75
N ALA A 75 -0.06 -2.30 24.52
CA ALA A 75 0.05 -3.32 25.55
C ALA A 75 1.09 -2.95 26.62
N LYS A 76 2.22 -2.35 26.21
CA LYS A 76 3.29 -1.95 27.13
C LYS A 76 2.91 -0.74 27.98
N LEU A 77 2.19 0.23 27.42
CA LEU A 77 1.85 1.49 28.08
C LEU A 77 0.48 1.49 28.75
N GLY A 78 -0.38 0.51 28.43
CA GLY A 78 -1.76 0.45 28.91
C GLY A 78 -2.62 1.62 28.41
N VAL A 79 -2.30 2.17 27.23
CA VAL A 79 -3.03 3.31 26.63
C VAL A 79 -4.01 2.79 25.58
N PRO A 80 -5.33 2.82 25.82
CA PRO A 80 -6.30 2.29 24.87
C PRO A 80 -6.25 3.01 23.53
N ALA A 81 -6.33 2.22 22.45
CA ALA A 81 -6.32 2.70 21.07
C ALA A 81 -5.09 3.56 20.71
N LEU A 82 -3.95 3.29 21.33
CA LEU A 82 -2.71 4.03 21.09
C LEU A 82 -2.25 3.84 19.64
N SER A 83 -2.36 2.64 19.10
CA SER A 83 -2.01 2.35 17.69
C SER A 83 -2.73 3.28 16.72
N ASN A 84 -4.03 3.49 16.93
CA ASN A 84 -4.84 4.40 16.11
C ASN A 84 -4.42 5.86 16.27
N LYS A 85 -4.13 6.29 17.51
CA LYS A 85 -3.65 7.66 17.76
C LYS A 85 -2.31 7.90 17.09
N ILE A 86 -1.43 6.88 17.07
CA ILE A 86 -0.15 6.96 16.38
C ILE A 86 -0.38 7.12 14.88
N GLN A 87 -1.22 6.28 14.27
CA GLN A 87 -1.52 6.39 12.83
C GLN A 87 -2.14 7.74 12.44
N ALA A 88 -3.15 8.18 13.19
CA ALA A 88 -3.89 9.41 12.90
C ALA A 88 -3.05 10.69 13.00
N ASN A 89 -1.86 10.64 13.63
CA ASN A 89 -0.98 11.79 13.81
C ASN A 89 0.31 11.69 12.98
N ARG A 90 0.41 10.73 12.05
CA ARG A 90 1.48 10.67 11.06
C ARG A 90 1.46 11.89 10.12
N PRO A 91 2.60 12.28 9.52
CA PRO A 91 3.95 11.78 9.79
C PRO A 91 4.60 12.46 11.02
N TYR A 92 5.55 11.77 11.66
CA TYR A 92 6.39 12.24 12.75
C TYR A 92 7.79 12.61 12.23
N ALA A 93 8.29 13.79 12.59
CA ALA A 93 9.61 14.26 12.21
C ALA A 93 10.71 13.80 13.18
N SER A 94 10.35 13.39 14.39
CA SER A 94 11.20 12.67 15.34
C SER A 94 10.36 11.80 16.30
N PRO A 95 10.96 10.83 17.02
CA PRO A 95 10.24 10.05 18.03
C PRO A 95 9.55 10.92 19.11
N GLU A 96 10.16 12.04 19.48
CA GLU A 96 9.65 12.99 20.47
C GLU A 96 8.35 13.66 20.04
N ASP A 97 8.01 13.63 18.74
CA ASP A 97 6.73 14.14 18.26
C ASP A 97 5.53 13.34 18.78
N LEU A 98 5.74 12.11 19.27
CA LEU A 98 4.70 11.40 20.02
C LEU A 98 4.24 12.18 21.27
N VAL A 99 5.16 12.92 21.90
CA VAL A 99 4.85 13.79 23.05
C VAL A 99 4.36 15.15 22.57
N SER A 100 5.04 15.76 21.59
CA SER A 100 4.70 17.11 21.10
C SER A 100 3.29 17.17 20.50
N LYS A 101 2.87 16.12 19.79
CA LYS A 101 1.51 15.95 19.25
C LYS A 101 0.51 15.39 20.26
N LYS A 102 0.91 15.21 21.53
CA LYS A 102 0.06 14.71 22.63
C LYS A 102 -0.54 13.33 22.36
N VAL A 103 0.21 12.48 21.66
CA VAL A 103 -0.17 11.08 21.41
C VAL A 103 0.05 10.26 22.68
N ILE A 104 1.15 10.52 23.41
CA ILE A 104 1.50 9.97 24.73
C ILE A 104 2.12 11.06 25.63
N THR A 105 2.23 10.79 26.93
CA THR A 105 2.95 11.67 27.87
C THR A 105 4.47 11.46 27.79
N GLN A 106 5.24 12.37 28.39
CA GLN A 106 6.69 12.23 28.47
C GLN A 106 7.10 10.95 29.22
N GLU A 107 6.43 10.64 30.33
CA GLU A 107 6.69 9.44 31.14
C GLU A 107 6.39 8.16 30.37
N GLN A 108 5.39 8.18 29.48
CA GLN A 108 5.07 7.06 28.61
C GLN A 108 6.09 6.93 27.48
N PHE A 109 6.52 8.04 26.89
CA PHE A 109 7.57 8.03 25.86
C PHE A 109 8.89 7.47 26.41
N ASP A 110 9.28 7.85 27.63
CA ASP A 110 10.49 7.35 28.27
C ASP A 110 10.50 5.82 28.44
N GLN A 111 9.33 5.18 28.55
CA GLN A 111 9.23 3.73 28.62
C GLN A 111 9.45 3.03 27.27
N ILE A 112 9.18 3.69 26.14
CA ILE A 112 9.24 3.09 24.80
C ILE A 112 10.33 3.67 23.90
N LYS A 113 11.01 4.77 24.27
CA LYS A 113 11.96 5.49 23.41
C LYS A 113 13.05 4.61 22.78
N GLU A 114 13.52 3.59 23.50
CA GLU A 114 14.53 2.64 22.97
C GLU A 114 13.98 1.69 21.89
N ALA A 115 12.66 1.52 21.82
CA ALA A 115 11.96 0.69 20.86
C ALA A 115 11.30 1.49 19.72
N VAL A 116 11.33 2.83 19.76
CA VAL A 116 10.76 3.72 18.73
C VAL A 116 11.85 4.21 17.78
N THR A 117 11.51 4.34 16.51
CA THR A 117 12.33 5.06 15.53
C THR A 117 11.44 5.77 14.52
N ILE A 118 12.02 6.71 13.76
CA ILE A 118 11.45 7.25 12.51
C ILE A 118 12.33 6.93 11.30
N GLN A 119 13.49 6.30 11.54
CA GLN A 119 14.46 6.01 10.50
C GLN A 119 13.90 4.94 9.58
N GLU A 120 13.90 5.23 8.29
CA GLU A 120 13.64 4.22 7.28
C GLU A 120 14.74 3.17 7.34
N VAL A 121 14.32 1.91 7.46
CA VAL A 121 15.22 0.78 7.38
C VAL A 121 15.40 0.50 5.90
N VAL A 122 16.65 0.50 5.41
CA VAL A 122 16.94 0.03 4.06
C VAL A 122 16.47 -1.42 3.97
N LEU A 123 15.37 -1.64 3.24
CA LEU A 123 14.78 -2.96 3.11
C LEU A 123 15.66 -3.84 2.21
N THR A 124 15.86 -5.09 2.61
CA THR A 124 16.61 -6.09 1.85
C THR A 124 15.86 -7.42 1.83
N GLY A 125 16.10 -8.24 0.81
CA GLY A 125 15.51 -9.58 0.71
C GLY A 125 13.97 -9.56 0.68
N GLU A 126 13.35 -10.53 1.35
CA GLU A 126 11.88 -10.70 1.33
C GLU A 126 11.13 -9.46 1.85
N ALA A 127 11.69 -8.71 2.81
CA ALA A 127 11.07 -7.48 3.31
C ALA A 127 10.97 -6.39 2.24
N LYS A 128 11.98 -6.27 1.36
CA LYS A 128 11.96 -5.36 0.21
C LYS A 128 10.91 -5.79 -0.81
N ASP A 129 10.80 -7.09 -1.06
CA ASP A 129 9.80 -7.63 -1.97
C ASP A 129 8.36 -7.47 -1.46
N ILE A 130 8.15 -7.56 -0.13
CA ILE A 130 6.85 -7.30 0.50
C ILE A 130 6.46 -5.83 0.31
N ASP A 131 7.38 -4.90 0.57
CA ASP A 131 7.13 -3.47 0.36
C ASP A 131 6.79 -3.17 -1.12
N TYR A 132 7.63 -3.64 -2.04
CA TYR A 132 7.38 -3.57 -3.48
C TYR A 132 5.99 -4.09 -3.88
N MET A 133 5.64 -5.30 -3.42
CA MET A 133 4.34 -5.91 -3.72
C MET A 133 3.19 -5.11 -3.10
N THR A 134 3.36 -4.59 -1.88
CA THR A 134 2.34 -3.79 -1.19
C THR A 134 2.07 -2.50 -1.93
N LYS A 135 3.10 -1.79 -2.38
CA LYS A 135 2.97 -0.56 -3.18
C LYS A 135 2.24 -0.82 -4.50
N LEU A 136 2.61 -1.87 -5.23
CA LEU A 136 1.89 -2.26 -6.45
C LEU A 136 0.45 -2.73 -6.19
N ALA A 137 0.20 -3.35 -5.05
CA ALA A 137 -1.12 -3.78 -4.62
C ALA A 137 -2.02 -2.59 -4.26
N LEU A 138 -1.48 -1.53 -3.65
CA LEU A 138 -2.19 -0.27 -3.41
C LEU A 138 -2.58 0.37 -4.74
N MET A 139 -1.64 0.44 -5.72
CA MET A 139 -1.96 0.93 -7.07
C MET A 139 -3.14 0.15 -7.68
N LYS A 140 -3.14 -1.18 -7.59
CA LYS A 140 -4.27 -2.00 -8.05
C LYS A 140 -5.59 -1.69 -7.35
N GLY A 141 -5.57 -1.53 -6.03
CA GLY A 141 -6.74 -1.17 -5.26
C GLY A 141 -7.36 0.14 -5.74
N HIS A 142 -6.54 1.17 -5.96
CA HIS A 142 -7.03 2.42 -6.53
C HIS A 142 -7.63 2.24 -7.93
N LEU A 143 -6.95 1.54 -8.84
CA LEU A 143 -7.47 1.33 -10.19
C LEU A 143 -8.79 0.52 -10.18
N PHE A 144 -8.96 -0.46 -9.29
CA PHE A 144 -10.25 -1.16 -9.16
C PHE A 144 -11.41 -0.20 -8.89
N VAL A 145 -11.20 0.78 -8.02
CA VAL A 145 -12.20 1.78 -7.67
C VAL A 145 -12.39 2.81 -8.78
N ALA A 146 -11.29 3.25 -9.40
CA ALA A 146 -11.35 4.11 -10.59
C ALA A 146 -12.22 3.46 -11.68
N LYS A 147 -12.02 2.16 -11.93
CA LYS A 147 -12.81 1.40 -12.90
C LYS A 147 -14.29 1.37 -12.53
N GLU A 148 -14.62 1.04 -11.27
CA GLU A 148 -16.01 1.01 -10.79
C GLU A 148 -16.68 2.38 -10.97
N LEU A 149 -15.98 3.47 -10.66
CA LEU A 149 -16.48 4.84 -10.82
C LEU A 149 -16.64 5.23 -12.29
N LEU A 150 -15.74 4.82 -13.18
CA LEU A 150 -15.88 5.03 -14.63
C LEU A 150 -17.08 4.26 -15.19
N ASP A 151 -17.29 3.02 -14.74
CA ASP A 151 -18.46 2.21 -15.12
C ASP A 151 -19.78 2.85 -14.63
N LEU A 152 -19.73 3.60 -13.51
CA LEU A 152 -20.83 4.41 -12.98
C LEU A 152 -20.92 5.82 -13.61
N ASN A 153 -20.11 6.13 -14.64
CA ASN A 153 -20.04 7.43 -15.29
C ASN A 153 -19.71 8.58 -14.32
N GLN A 154 -18.78 8.33 -13.39
CA GLN A 154 -18.26 9.27 -12.37
C GLN A 154 -16.77 9.61 -12.59
N PRO A 155 -16.37 10.14 -13.75
CA PRO A 155 -14.96 10.36 -14.08
C PRO A 155 -14.24 11.34 -13.14
N LYS A 156 -14.95 12.31 -12.58
CA LYS A 156 -14.38 13.25 -11.60
C LYS A 156 -13.98 12.59 -10.28
N GLN A 157 -14.67 11.52 -9.90
CA GLN A 157 -14.32 10.73 -8.71
C GLN A 157 -13.28 9.68 -9.07
N ALA A 158 -13.32 9.13 -10.29
CA ALA A 158 -12.33 8.15 -10.74
C ALA A 158 -10.91 8.73 -10.90
N GLU A 159 -10.79 9.99 -11.29
CA GLU A 159 -9.50 10.61 -11.63
C GLU A 159 -8.50 10.66 -10.48
N PRO A 160 -8.85 11.08 -9.24
CA PRO A 160 -7.96 11.02 -8.09
C PRO A 160 -7.37 9.62 -7.85
N HIS A 161 -8.16 8.56 -8.03
CA HIS A 161 -7.69 7.18 -7.85
C HIS A 161 -6.72 6.71 -8.96
N ILE A 162 -6.58 7.45 -10.06
CA ILE A 162 -5.49 7.21 -11.02
C ILE A 162 -4.29 8.11 -10.67
N GLY A 163 -4.56 9.32 -10.13
CA GLY A 163 -3.57 10.27 -9.65
C GLY A 163 -2.75 9.77 -8.45
N HIS A 164 -3.38 9.22 -7.40
CA HIS A 164 -2.65 8.74 -6.20
C HIS A 164 -1.55 7.72 -6.55
N PRO A 165 -1.80 6.68 -7.39
CA PRO A 165 -0.73 5.83 -7.91
C PRO A 165 0.44 6.58 -8.58
N VAL A 166 0.17 7.65 -9.34
CA VAL A 166 1.17 8.42 -10.09
C VAL A 166 1.99 9.33 -9.18
N GLU A 167 1.29 10.06 -8.31
CA GLU A 167 1.83 11.20 -7.57
C GLU A 167 2.46 10.75 -6.25
N GLU A 168 1.94 9.69 -5.64
CA GLU A 168 2.31 9.29 -4.27
C GLU A 168 3.03 7.94 -4.24
N ILE A 169 2.59 6.96 -5.05
CA ILE A 169 3.10 5.58 -4.94
C ILE A 169 4.22 5.28 -5.94
N TYR A 170 4.16 5.83 -7.15
CA TYR A 170 5.14 5.49 -8.19
C TYR A 170 6.56 5.89 -7.80
N VAL A 171 6.71 7.04 -7.17
CA VAL A 171 8.03 7.53 -6.71
C VAL A 171 8.67 6.59 -5.69
N ASP A 172 7.88 5.94 -4.82
CA ASP A 172 8.36 5.00 -3.81
C ASP A 172 8.84 3.66 -4.40
N VAL A 173 8.35 3.30 -5.59
CA VAL A 173 8.61 2.00 -6.22
C VAL A 173 9.56 2.09 -7.42
N GLU A 174 9.87 3.30 -7.89
CA GLU A 174 10.65 3.54 -9.11
C GLU A 174 12.04 2.87 -9.08
N ASP A 175 12.80 3.03 -8.00
CA ASP A 175 14.10 2.37 -7.84
C ASP A 175 13.96 0.84 -7.86
N GLN A 176 12.93 0.32 -7.21
CA GLN A 176 12.67 -1.11 -7.13
C GLN A 176 12.25 -1.70 -8.49
N LEU A 177 11.52 -0.94 -9.31
CA LEU A 177 11.19 -1.27 -10.70
C LEU A 177 12.46 -1.35 -11.55
N ASN A 178 13.33 -0.36 -11.45
CA ASN A 178 14.59 -0.27 -12.19
C ASN A 178 15.53 -1.44 -11.85
N GLU A 179 15.69 -1.76 -10.57
CA GLU A 179 16.49 -2.91 -10.12
C GLU A 179 15.98 -4.24 -10.68
N ARG A 180 14.65 -4.39 -10.79
CA ARG A 180 13.97 -5.57 -11.32
C ARG A 180 13.86 -5.55 -12.85
N LYS A 181 14.39 -4.52 -13.51
CA LYS A 181 14.34 -4.31 -14.97
C LYS A 181 12.90 -4.31 -15.50
N VAL A 182 11.95 -3.83 -14.70
CA VAL A 182 10.58 -3.63 -15.12
C VAL A 182 10.53 -2.38 -15.99
N LYS A 183 9.83 -2.46 -17.12
CA LYS A 183 9.61 -1.29 -17.97
C LYS A 183 8.80 -0.24 -17.20
N GLU A 184 9.19 1.03 -17.32
CA GLU A 184 8.39 2.11 -16.74
C GLU A 184 6.95 2.08 -17.25
N PHE A 185 6.02 2.45 -16.37
CA PHE A 185 4.61 2.59 -16.71
C PHE A 185 3.98 3.86 -16.15
N LYS A 186 4.79 4.80 -15.65
CA LYS A 186 4.32 6.09 -15.14
C LYS A 186 3.66 6.88 -16.26
N THR A 187 4.24 6.86 -17.46
CA THR A 187 3.68 7.57 -18.61
C THR A 187 2.31 7.02 -19.00
N SER A 188 2.09 5.71 -18.89
CA SER A 188 0.78 5.09 -19.14
C SER A 188 -0.26 5.55 -18.13
N LEU A 189 0.10 5.61 -16.83
CA LEU A 189 -0.80 6.08 -15.78
C LEU A 189 -1.14 7.57 -15.92
N VAL A 190 -0.15 8.42 -16.18
CA VAL A 190 -0.35 9.86 -16.44
C VAL A 190 -1.27 10.06 -17.65
N SER A 191 -1.02 9.34 -18.75
CA SER A 191 -1.85 9.43 -19.96
C SER A 191 -3.29 9.01 -19.68
N LEU A 192 -3.50 7.98 -18.86
CA LEU A 192 -4.82 7.54 -18.44
C LEU A 192 -5.53 8.58 -17.57
N GLN A 193 -4.84 9.15 -16.59
CA GLN A 193 -5.37 10.21 -15.72
C GLN A 193 -5.81 11.42 -16.57
N ASP A 194 -4.93 11.89 -17.46
CA ASP A 194 -5.21 13.00 -18.36
C ASP A 194 -6.40 12.70 -19.28
N LEU A 195 -6.52 11.47 -19.77
CA LEU A 195 -7.64 11.07 -20.62
C LEU A 195 -8.97 11.06 -19.86
N VAL A 196 -9.00 10.52 -18.63
CA VAL A 196 -10.20 10.56 -17.77
C VAL A 196 -10.61 11.99 -17.46
N LYS A 197 -9.63 12.87 -17.21
CA LYS A 197 -9.86 14.28 -16.89
C LYS A 197 -10.38 15.08 -18.07
N SER A 198 -9.78 14.90 -19.25
CA SER A 198 -10.02 15.73 -20.44
C SER A 198 -11.12 15.20 -21.35
N ASN A 199 -11.22 13.87 -21.52
CA ASN A 199 -12.17 13.24 -22.43
C ASN A 199 -12.58 11.83 -21.95
N PRO A 200 -13.38 11.73 -20.88
CA PRO A 200 -13.77 10.45 -20.28
C PRO A 200 -14.67 9.57 -21.15
N LYS A 201 -15.12 10.06 -22.31
CA LYS A 201 -15.90 9.28 -23.29
C LYS A 201 -15.06 8.82 -24.48
N ASN A 202 -13.76 9.05 -24.46
CA ASN A 202 -12.87 8.62 -25.53
C ASN A 202 -12.88 7.09 -25.65
N ALA A 203 -12.98 6.59 -26.88
CA ALA A 203 -12.97 5.15 -27.16
C ALA A 203 -11.69 4.44 -26.67
N LYS A 204 -10.57 5.17 -26.54
CA LYS A 204 -9.30 4.63 -26.01
C LYS A 204 -9.31 4.39 -24.51
N LEU A 205 -10.22 5.00 -23.75
CA LEU A 205 -10.19 4.95 -22.29
C LEU A 205 -10.13 3.51 -21.77
N LYS A 206 -10.95 2.60 -22.31
CA LYS A 206 -10.96 1.20 -21.91
C LYS A 206 -9.63 0.49 -22.21
N THR A 207 -9.03 0.79 -23.36
CA THR A 207 -7.74 0.21 -23.78
C THR A 207 -6.61 0.73 -22.89
N ASP A 208 -6.54 2.04 -22.67
CA ASP A 208 -5.51 2.67 -21.85
C ASP A 208 -5.62 2.22 -20.39
N PHE A 209 -6.84 2.09 -19.87
CA PHE A 209 -7.10 1.54 -18.55
C PHE A 209 -6.58 0.09 -18.42
N THR A 210 -6.89 -0.74 -19.42
CA THR A 210 -6.46 -2.14 -19.45
C THR A 210 -4.93 -2.25 -19.53
N ALA A 211 -4.30 -1.40 -20.34
CA ALA A 211 -2.84 -1.35 -20.47
C ALA A 211 -2.15 -0.92 -19.16
N SER A 212 -2.72 0.05 -18.45
CA SER A 212 -2.22 0.47 -17.13
C SER A 212 -2.34 -0.64 -16.09
N MET A 213 -3.48 -1.32 -16.02
CA MET A 213 -3.65 -2.51 -15.16
C MET A 213 -2.62 -3.60 -15.49
N GLN A 214 -2.44 -3.91 -16.78
CA GLN A 214 -1.49 -4.92 -17.23
C GLN A 214 -0.03 -4.53 -16.91
N SER A 215 0.29 -3.24 -16.92
CA SER A 215 1.63 -2.77 -16.56
C SER A 215 1.93 -3.03 -15.08
N ILE A 216 0.94 -2.80 -14.20
CA ILE A 216 1.06 -3.15 -12.78
C ILE A 216 1.15 -4.68 -12.60
N ASP A 217 0.38 -5.46 -13.37
CA ASP A 217 0.49 -6.93 -13.36
C ASP A 217 1.88 -7.42 -13.75
N GLN A 218 2.50 -6.81 -14.77
CA GLN A 218 3.86 -7.13 -15.20
C GLN A 218 4.89 -6.77 -14.13
N ALA A 219 4.71 -5.61 -13.47
CA ALA A 219 5.55 -5.22 -12.34
C ALA A 219 5.45 -6.22 -11.19
N ILE A 220 4.25 -6.68 -10.85
CA ILE A 220 4.03 -7.74 -9.85
C ILE A 220 4.70 -9.04 -10.30
N ALA A 221 4.57 -9.41 -11.58
CA ALA A 221 5.14 -10.64 -12.13
C ALA A 221 6.68 -10.68 -12.14
N ALA A 222 7.35 -9.55 -11.92
CA ALA A 222 8.79 -9.51 -11.69
C ALA A 222 9.21 -10.22 -10.38
N LEU A 223 8.28 -10.38 -9.43
CA LEU A 223 8.47 -11.25 -8.28
C LEU A 223 8.24 -12.73 -8.65
N PRO A 224 9.08 -13.66 -8.16
CA PRO A 224 8.93 -15.09 -8.41
C PRO A 224 7.53 -15.61 -8.06
N ALA A 225 6.94 -16.41 -8.95
CA ALA A 225 5.61 -16.98 -8.73
C ALA A 225 5.48 -17.77 -7.40
N PRO A 226 6.46 -18.61 -6.99
CA PRO A 226 6.38 -19.32 -5.71
C PRO A 226 6.29 -18.38 -4.50
N GLN A 227 7.00 -17.25 -4.54
CA GLN A 227 6.98 -16.24 -3.49
C GLN A 227 5.63 -15.53 -3.43
N ARG A 228 5.08 -15.14 -4.59
CA ARG A 228 3.75 -14.51 -4.69
C ARG A 228 2.60 -15.42 -4.26
N SER A 229 2.81 -16.73 -4.19
CA SER A 229 1.85 -17.71 -3.66
C SER A 229 2.16 -18.20 -2.25
N LYS A 230 3.22 -17.70 -1.60
CA LYS A 230 3.60 -18.14 -0.25
C LYS A 230 2.69 -17.46 0.77
N PRO A 231 1.96 -18.20 1.63
CA PRO A 231 1.01 -17.60 2.58
C PRO A 231 1.62 -16.51 3.46
N GLY A 232 2.81 -16.75 4.03
CA GLY A 232 3.48 -15.74 4.87
C GLY A 232 3.74 -14.41 4.15
N PHE A 233 4.26 -14.48 2.93
CA PHE A 233 4.53 -13.30 2.09
C PHE A 233 3.23 -12.54 1.75
N VAL A 234 2.22 -13.27 1.28
CA VAL A 234 0.94 -12.68 0.87
C VAL A 234 0.18 -12.08 2.06
N LEU A 235 0.23 -12.73 3.23
CA LEU A 235 -0.41 -12.22 4.45
C LEU A 235 0.25 -10.91 4.93
N GLN A 236 1.56 -10.74 4.76
CA GLN A 236 2.22 -9.47 5.08
C GLN A 236 1.80 -8.34 4.14
N VAL A 237 1.64 -8.64 2.84
CA VAL A 237 1.10 -7.68 1.85
C VAL A 237 -0.36 -7.31 2.18
N ILE A 238 -1.19 -8.30 2.54
CA ILE A 238 -2.57 -8.07 2.98
C ILE A 238 -2.62 -7.15 4.20
N SER A 239 -1.77 -7.38 5.21
CA SER A 239 -1.70 -6.50 6.38
C SER A 239 -1.35 -5.06 5.98
N GLY A 240 -0.40 -4.85 5.06
CA GLY A 240 -0.07 -3.51 4.56
C GLY A 240 -1.24 -2.81 3.85
N LEU A 241 -2.00 -3.55 3.03
CA LEU A 241 -3.20 -3.02 2.37
C LEU A 241 -4.30 -2.65 3.37
N LEU A 242 -4.53 -3.50 4.37
CA LEU A 242 -5.58 -3.27 5.37
C LEU A 242 -5.21 -2.16 6.36
N ASP A 243 -3.92 -1.96 6.64
CA ASP A 243 -3.41 -0.83 7.41
C ASP A 243 -3.74 0.50 6.72
N ALA A 244 -3.39 0.60 5.42
CA ALA A 244 -3.76 1.73 4.58
C ALA A 244 -5.28 1.92 4.54
N ALA A 245 -6.04 0.83 4.31
CA ALA A 245 -7.50 0.88 4.28
C ALA A 245 -8.10 1.40 5.58
N ASN A 246 -7.56 1.01 6.73
CA ASN A 246 -8.00 1.48 8.04
C ASN A 246 -7.73 2.98 8.21
N SER A 247 -6.56 3.45 7.80
CA SER A 247 -6.20 4.88 7.82
C SER A 247 -7.13 5.70 6.96
N GLU A 248 -7.34 5.29 5.70
CA GLU A 248 -8.21 6.00 4.76
C GLU A 248 -9.67 6.02 5.23
N TYR A 249 -10.18 4.91 5.78
CA TYR A 249 -11.53 4.89 6.34
C TYR A 249 -11.65 5.80 7.56
N GLY A 250 -10.62 5.86 8.41
CA GLY A 250 -10.56 6.77 9.53
C GLY A 250 -10.67 8.23 9.08
N ALA A 251 -9.92 8.60 8.03
CA ALA A 251 -9.95 9.93 7.43
C ALA A 251 -11.30 10.23 6.73
N ALA A 252 -11.94 9.20 6.17
CA ALA A 252 -13.22 9.33 5.49
C ALA A 252 -14.39 9.73 6.39
N ILE A 253 -14.36 9.33 7.67
CA ILE A 253 -15.54 9.41 8.55
C ILE A 253 -15.43 10.59 9.54
N ALA A 254 -16.43 11.47 9.50
CA ALA A 254 -16.62 12.52 10.51
C ALA A 254 -18.05 12.49 11.05
N ASN A 255 -18.20 12.49 12.39
CA ASN A 255 -19.50 12.46 13.06
C ASN A 255 -20.43 11.32 12.57
N GLY A 256 -19.84 10.15 12.30
CA GLY A 256 -20.55 8.96 11.79
C GLY A 256 -20.94 9.03 10.31
N LYS A 257 -20.64 10.12 9.60
CA LYS A 257 -20.94 10.30 8.18
C LYS A 257 -19.68 10.15 7.35
N VAL A 258 -19.86 9.74 6.09
CA VAL A 258 -18.77 9.79 5.11
C VAL A 258 -18.58 11.25 4.68
N ALA A 259 -17.54 11.88 5.20
CA ALA A 259 -17.21 13.29 4.98
C ALA A 259 -16.16 13.48 3.88
N ALA A 260 -15.26 12.51 3.70
CA ALA A 260 -14.32 12.46 2.57
C ALA A 260 -14.59 11.21 1.72
N PRO A 261 -15.39 11.32 0.64
CA PRO A 261 -15.72 10.20 -0.23
C PRO A 261 -14.51 9.55 -0.91
N ILE A 262 -13.46 10.31 -1.22
CA ILE A 262 -12.25 9.83 -1.89
C ILE A 262 -11.51 8.83 -0.98
N GLU A 263 -11.32 9.14 0.31
CA GLU A 263 -10.64 8.23 1.24
C GLU A 263 -11.49 6.97 1.51
N TYR A 264 -12.83 7.11 1.53
CA TYR A 264 -13.72 5.95 1.60
C TYR A 264 -13.53 5.03 0.39
N GLN A 265 -13.37 5.63 -0.79
CA GLN A 265 -13.18 4.95 -2.06
C GLN A 265 -11.80 4.26 -2.13
N ASP A 266 -10.73 4.91 -1.69
CA ASP A 266 -9.40 4.29 -1.60
C ASP A 266 -9.40 3.08 -0.66
N SER A 267 -9.94 3.27 0.54
CA SER A 267 -10.11 2.21 1.52
C SER A 267 -10.84 0.98 0.95
N ARG A 268 -11.94 1.20 0.21
CA ARG A 268 -12.69 0.14 -0.49
C ARG A 268 -11.79 -0.65 -1.43
N GLY A 269 -11.02 0.03 -2.27
CA GLY A 269 -10.16 -0.60 -3.26
C GLY A 269 -9.13 -1.52 -2.63
N PHE A 270 -8.49 -1.06 -1.56
CA PHE A 270 -7.50 -1.84 -0.82
C PHE A 270 -8.11 -3.10 -0.18
N VAL A 271 -9.31 -2.99 0.42
CA VAL A 271 -10.02 -4.14 1.00
C VAL A 271 -10.44 -5.16 -0.07
N ILE A 272 -10.93 -4.69 -1.23
CA ILE A 272 -11.29 -5.58 -2.34
C ILE A 272 -10.07 -6.38 -2.79
N TYR A 273 -8.94 -5.71 -3.02
CA TYR A 273 -7.75 -6.40 -3.51
C TYR A 273 -7.10 -7.29 -2.44
N ALA A 274 -7.10 -6.89 -1.17
CA ALA A 274 -6.68 -7.73 -0.06
C ALA A 274 -7.47 -9.04 0.02
N ASN A 275 -8.79 -8.98 -0.20
CA ASN A 275 -9.64 -10.17 -0.25
C ASN A 275 -9.36 -11.06 -1.48
N GLU A 276 -9.04 -10.48 -2.64
CA GLU A 276 -8.60 -11.27 -3.81
C GLU A 276 -7.29 -12.00 -3.56
N LEU A 277 -6.30 -11.31 -2.96
CA LEU A 277 -5.03 -11.92 -2.57
C LEU A 277 -5.26 -13.08 -1.59
N TYR A 278 -6.12 -12.88 -0.60
CA TYR A 278 -6.42 -13.92 0.39
C TYR A 278 -7.05 -15.17 -0.25
N LYS A 279 -8.00 -15.00 -1.19
CA LYS A 279 -8.60 -16.13 -1.92
C LYS A 279 -7.55 -16.98 -2.66
N GLY A 280 -6.45 -16.36 -3.09
CA GLY A 280 -5.35 -17.05 -3.75
C GLY A 280 -4.58 -18.02 -2.83
N ILE A 281 -4.57 -17.77 -1.52
CA ILE A 281 -3.79 -18.55 -0.53
C ILE A 281 -4.66 -19.27 0.51
N SER A 282 -5.98 -19.04 0.56
CA SER A 282 -6.85 -19.51 1.64
C SER A 282 -6.80 -21.03 1.82
N SER A 283 -6.73 -21.80 0.74
CA SER A 283 -6.60 -23.27 0.83
C SER A 283 -5.32 -23.72 1.57
N GLN A 284 -4.21 -23.02 1.36
CA GLN A 284 -2.93 -23.32 2.04
C GLN A 284 -2.97 -22.88 3.50
N VAL A 285 -3.58 -21.72 3.78
CA VAL A 285 -3.78 -21.24 5.16
C VAL A 285 -4.68 -22.20 5.92
N ALA A 286 -5.79 -22.65 5.32
CA ALA A 286 -6.72 -23.59 5.93
C ALA A 286 -6.05 -24.95 6.25
N GLN A 287 -5.12 -25.42 5.42
CA GLN A 287 -4.37 -26.65 5.67
C GLN A 287 -3.39 -26.52 6.84
N GLY A 288 -2.72 -25.37 6.97
CA GLY A 288 -1.74 -25.13 8.03
C GLY A 288 -2.34 -24.67 9.36
N ASN A 289 -3.40 -23.86 9.31
CA ASN A 289 -4.05 -23.24 10.46
C ASN A 289 -5.54 -22.93 10.16
N PRO A 290 -6.44 -23.93 10.31
CA PRO A 290 -7.87 -23.79 10.01
C PRO A 290 -8.55 -22.66 10.82
N GLU A 291 -8.15 -22.46 12.07
CA GLU A 291 -8.73 -21.42 12.93
C GLU A 291 -8.37 -20.02 12.45
N ALA A 292 -7.10 -19.80 12.06
CA ALA A 292 -6.66 -18.54 11.48
C ALA A 292 -7.33 -18.29 10.13
N ASP A 293 -7.46 -19.31 9.28
CA ASP A 293 -8.17 -19.19 8.01
C ASP A 293 -9.61 -18.71 8.21
N LYS A 294 -10.36 -19.41 9.08
CA LYS A 294 -11.74 -19.05 9.38
C LYS A 294 -11.85 -17.63 9.92
N ALA A 295 -10.95 -17.21 10.80
CA ALA A 295 -10.93 -15.87 11.36
C ALA A 295 -10.66 -14.81 10.28
N ILE A 296 -9.63 -15.00 9.45
CA ILE A 296 -9.27 -14.05 8.39
C ILE A 296 -10.39 -13.95 7.37
N ALA A 297 -10.89 -15.08 6.85
CA ALA A 297 -11.96 -15.12 5.86
C ALA A 297 -13.25 -14.44 6.36
N THR A 298 -13.63 -14.69 7.62
CA THR A 298 -14.83 -14.08 8.21
C THR A 298 -14.70 -12.56 8.33
N ASN A 299 -13.54 -12.07 8.78
CA ASN A 299 -13.34 -10.63 8.97
C ASN A 299 -13.17 -9.89 7.64
N LEU A 300 -12.52 -10.49 6.63
CA LEU A 300 -12.50 -9.94 5.26
C LEU A 300 -13.90 -9.86 4.66
N ALA A 301 -14.72 -10.89 4.85
CA ALA A 301 -16.11 -10.88 4.38
C ALA A 301 -16.96 -9.80 5.09
N GLU A 302 -16.68 -9.51 6.36
CA GLU A 302 -17.33 -8.43 7.09
C GLU A 302 -16.83 -7.05 6.68
N LEU A 303 -15.52 -6.89 6.43
CA LEU A 303 -14.94 -5.66 5.88
C LEU A 303 -15.60 -5.30 4.55
N LEU A 304 -15.75 -6.25 3.61
CA LEU A 304 -16.41 -5.97 2.33
C LEU A 304 -17.84 -5.39 2.48
N LYS A 305 -18.56 -5.66 3.57
CA LYS A 305 -19.90 -5.10 3.81
C LYS A 305 -19.86 -3.65 4.30
N VAL A 306 -18.73 -3.19 4.84
CA VAL A 306 -18.55 -1.79 5.28
C VAL A 306 -18.57 -0.84 4.08
N TRP A 307 -18.06 -1.31 2.94
CA TRP A 307 -18.13 -0.62 1.66
C TRP A 307 -19.10 -1.32 0.72
N PRO A 308 -20.42 -1.03 0.75
CA PRO A 308 -21.38 -1.68 -0.16
C PRO A 308 -21.23 -1.24 -1.62
N ALA A 309 -20.79 -0.01 -1.90
CA ALA A 309 -20.63 0.54 -3.25
C ALA A 309 -19.48 1.56 -3.31
N ALA A 310 -18.94 1.87 -4.50
CA ALA A 310 -17.97 2.96 -4.66
C ALA A 310 -18.56 4.34 -4.34
N ILE A 311 -19.86 4.54 -4.57
CA ILE A 311 -20.55 5.74 -4.09
C ILE A 311 -20.95 5.53 -2.63
N PRO A 312 -20.38 6.30 -1.69
CA PRO A 312 -20.63 6.05 -0.29
C PRO A 312 -22.08 6.33 0.11
N PRO A 313 -22.64 5.58 1.07
CA PRO A 313 -23.84 6.00 1.77
C PRO A 313 -23.55 7.29 2.59
N ALA A 314 -24.59 8.08 2.86
CA ALA A 314 -24.44 9.29 3.68
C ALA A 314 -23.98 8.97 5.12
N GLN A 315 -24.46 7.85 5.67
CA GLN A 315 -24.08 7.35 6.99
C GLN A 315 -23.10 6.18 6.82
N ALA A 316 -22.03 6.18 7.62
CA ALA A 316 -21.09 5.07 7.67
C ALA A 316 -21.79 3.77 8.12
N VAL A 317 -21.50 2.66 7.45
CA VAL A 317 -22.06 1.33 7.82
C VAL A 317 -21.51 0.85 9.16
N LYS A 318 -20.21 1.11 9.40
CA LYS A 318 -19.50 0.82 10.64
C LYS A 318 -18.72 2.04 11.11
N THR A 319 -18.43 2.12 12.40
CA THR A 319 -17.54 3.16 12.92
C THR A 319 -16.08 2.86 12.55
N PRO A 320 -15.17 3.86 12.54
CA PRO A 320 -13.74 3.61 12.38
C PRO A 320 -13.19 2.58 13.38
N ALA A 321 -13.65 2.64 14.64
CA ALA A 321 -13.24 1.68 15.67
C ALA A 321 -13.65 0.23 15.36
N ASP A 322 -14.84 0.03 14.77
CA ASP A 322 -15.27 -1.30 14.33
C ASP A 322 -14.41 -1.82 13.18
N VAL A 323 -14.06 -0.95 12.23
CA VAL A 323 -13.17 -1.31 11.11
C VAL A 323 -11.78 -1.68 11.61
N THR A 324 -11.20 -0.87 12.51
CA THR A 324 -9.93 -1.18 13.16
C THR A 324 -9.96 -2.54 13.81
N LYS A 325 -11.02 -2.87 14.56
CA LYS A 325 -11.14 -4.19 15.21
C LYS A 325 -11.10 -5.34 14.21
N LEU A 326 -11.76 -5.20 13.06
CA LEU A 326 -11.74 -6.22 12.00
C LEU A 326 -10.33 -6.37 11.40
N VAL A 327 -9.67 -5.25 11.09
CA VAL A 327 -8.30 -5.23 10.53
C VAL A 327 -7.31 -5.84 11.51
N THR A 328 -7.30 -5.39 12.77
CA THR A 328 -6.41 -5.94 13.82
C THR A 328 -6.64 -7.44 14.01
N THR A 329 -7.89 -7.92 13.93
CA THR A 329 -8.18 -9.37 14.02
C THR A 329 -7.56 -10.15 12.86
N ILE A 330 -7.61 -9.60 11.64
CA ILE A 330 -6.95 -10.21 10.47
C ILE A 330 -5.44 -10.22 10.66
N GLU A 331 -4.84 -9.09 11.05
CA GLU A 331 -3.40 -8.98 11.25
C GLU A 331 -2.88 -9.95 12.33
N GLN A 332 -3.57 -10.05 13.47
CA GLN A 332 -3.18 -10.96 14.54
C GLN A 332 -3.23 -12.43 14.10
N ASN A 333 -4.23 -12.83 13.32
CA ASN A 333 -4.30 -14.21 12.81
C ASN A 333 -3.31 -14.45 11.66
N SER A 334 -3.04 -13.42 10.85
CA SER A 334 -1.97 -13.44 9.85
C SER A 334 -0.61 -13.68 10.50
N GLN A 335 -0.31 -12.97 11.60
CA GLN A 335 0.93 -13.12 12.34
C GLN A 335 1.10 -14.53 12.90
N LYS A 336 0.03 -15.16 13.40
CA LYS A 336 0.09 -16.57 13.86
C LYS A 336 0.53 -17.53 12.74
N VAL A 337 0.01 -17.34 11.52
CA VAL A 337 0.38 -18.17 10.35
C VAL A 337 1.84 -17.93 9.96
N ILE A 338 2.28 -16.67 9.97
CA ILE A 338 3.67 -16.29 9.68
C ILE A 338 4.63 -16.90 10.70
N ASP A 339 4.34 -16.78 11.99
CA ASP A 339 5.18 -17.29 13.08
C ASP A 339 5.28 -18.83 13.06
N GLN A 340 4.18 -19.52 12.76
CA GLN A 340 4.16 -20.98 12.60
C GLN A 340 5.01 -21.44 11.42
N SER A 341 4.92 -20.75 10.29
CA SER A 341 5.70 -21.07 9.09
C SER A 341 7.20 -20.90 9.34
N ASN A 342 7.59 -19.85 10.07
CA ASN A 342 8.98 -19.60 10.45
C ASN A 342 9.52 -20.67 11.40
N THR A 343 8.69 -21.15 12.34
CA THR A 343 9.08 -22.21 13.29
C THR A 343 9.27 -23.56 12.61
N GLN A 344 8.48 -23.86 11.57
CA GLN A 344 8.60 -25.10 10.79
C GLN A 344 9.83 -25.10 9.88
N ALA A 345 10.20 -23.95 9.30
CA ALA A 345 11.39 -23.83 8.45
C ALA A 345 12.73 -23.94 9.21
N GLN A 346 12.70 -23.84 10.54
CA GLN A 346 13.88 -23.97 11.41
C GLN A 346 14.09 -25.39 11.97
N LYS A 347 13.19 -26.33 11.66
CA LYS A 347 13.29 -27.75 12.04
C LYS A 347 13.69 -28.60 10.84
#